data_AF-A0A1G9RJ47-F1
#
_entry.id   AF-A0A1G9RJ47-F1
#
_cell.length_a   1.000
_cell.length_b   1.000
_cell.length_c   1.000
_cell.angle_alpha   90.00
_cell.angle_beta   90.00
_cell.angle_gamma   90.00
#
_symmetry.space_group_name_H-M   'P 1'
#
loop_
_entity.id
_entity.type
_entity.pdbx_description
1 polymer ?
#
loop_
_entity_poly.entity_id
_entity_poly.type
_entity_poly.pdbx_seq_one_letter_code
_entity_poly.pdbx_strand_id
1 'polypeptide(L)'
;MIHRLNQPDYDRWASQIKHTGGCRQPIHLRGKVEHYDQATGHLLHRYSTTTEPNGVLRVPCKTRRATRCPACAEVYRADTYQLVRAGLVGGKGVPETVSSHPCLFLTLTAPSFGAVHVRREKNGKVLPCHARRDAQTCPHGHVMSCTDRHSADDPRLGEPLCPDCYDYEGSVLFNATSSELWRRFTLALRRRFARLHGLTVKALHEQVMVSFAKVAEYQRRGVVHFHAVIRLDGPDGPASPPPAWANADSLALAVQHAAAVVTTEVKALDRTFRWGTQLDVRRITLDGDLTDQAVAAYIAKYATKAAECVGTLDRRIQPLDNLDALPIRDHARRLIAACLRLGDDPDLADLRLTQWAHMLGFRGHFSTKSRRYSTTLGALRAAREEHMRETEIATGRLPLFEEDTVLVVAHWQYAGQGLSLGEQMLASALTGTPFINPARSEASHE
;
A
#
# COMPACT_ATOMS: atom_id res chain seq x y z
N MET A 1 20.61 6.06 -27.05
CA MET A 1 21.14 7.19 -26.25
C MET A 1 21.64 8.29 -27.17
N ILE A 2 22.72 8.07 -27.93
CA ILE A 2 23.30 9.06 -28.88
C ILE A 2 22.25 9.64 -29.82
N HIS A 3 21.39 8.80 -30.39
CA HIS A 3 20.29 9.26 -31.24
C HIS A 3 19.38 10.30 -30.56
N ARG A 4 19.01 10.13 -29.29
CA ARG A 4 18.14 11.09 -28.56
C ARG A 4 18.89 12.39 -28.23
N LEU A 5 20.18 12.30 -27.90
CA LEU A 5 21.02 13.48 -27.61
C LEU A 5 21.17 14.40 -28.82
N ASN A 6 21.21 13.82 -30.03
CA ASN A 6 21.42 14.56 -31.27
C ASN A 6 20.13 15.07 -31.92
N GLN A 7 18.97 14.87 -31.27
CA GLN A 7 17.70 15.36 -31.83
C GLN A 7 17.50 16.85 -31.51
N PRO A 8 16.95 17.64 -32.46
CA PRO A 8 16.76 19.07 -32.28
C PRO A 8 15.77 19.42 -31.16
N ASP A 9 14.90 18.48 -30.78
CA ASP A 9 13.90 18.62 -29.72
C ASP A 9 14.38 18.08 -28.35
N TYR A 10 15.67 17.77 -28.22
CA TYR A 10 16.26 17.18 -27.01
C TYR A 10 16.01 18.02 -25.75
N ASP A 11 16.22 19.34 -25.80
CA ASP A 11 16.05 20.18 -24.60
C ASP A 11 14.60 20.20 -24.11
N ARG A 12 13.64 20.20 -25.05
CA ARG A 12 12.22 20.08 -24.72
C ARG A 12 11.91 18.71 -24.13
N TRP A 13 12.48 17.65 -24.70
CA TRP A 13 12.34 16.29 -24.16
C TRP A 13 12.93 16.19 -22.74
N ALA A 14 14.14 16.71 -22.52
CA ALA A 14 14.81 16.73 -21.24
C ALA A 14 14.03 17.52 -20.19
N SER A 15 13.43 18.65 -20.58
CA SER A 15 12.51 19.41 -19.74
C SER A 15 11.30 18.56 -19.33
N GLN A 16 10.61 17.90 -20.27
CA GLN A 16 9.50 17.00 -19.92
C GLN A 16 9.94 15.90 -18.94
N ILE A 17 11.11 15.27 -19.17
CA ILE A 17 11.64 14.22 -18.31
C ILE A 17 11.89 14.74 -16.89
N LYS A 18 12.46 15.93 -16.72
CA LYS A 18 12.62 16.56 -15.40
C LYS A 18 11.27 16.75 -14.69
N HIS A 19 10.22 17.17 -15.41
CA HIS A 19 8.86 17.31 -14.86
C HIS A 19 8.22 15.98 -14.45
N THR A 20 8.68 14.85 -14.99
CA THR A 20 8.23 13.53 -14.50
C THR A 20 8.78 13.18 -13.11
N GLY A 21 9.73 13.95 -12.59
CA GLY A 21 10.30 13.78 -11.26
C GLY A 21 11.05 12.47 -11.07
N GLY A 22 11.71 11.96 -12.12
CA GLY A 22 12.42 10.67 -12.06
C GLY A 22 11.51 9.45 -12.25
N CYS A 23 10.35 9.61 -12.88
CA CYS A 23 9.47 8.49 -13.19
C CYS A 23 10.16 7.50 -14.14
N ARG A 24 10.20 6.21 -13.76
CA ARG A 24 10.82 5.15 -14.59
C ARG A 24 9.99 4.73 -15.81
N GLN A 25 8.68 4.92 -15.74
CA GLN A 25 7.75 4.43 -16.76
C GLN A 25 6.64 5.45 -17.02
N PRO A 26 6.97 6.68 -17.44
CA PRO A 26 5.99 7.74 -17.63
C PRO A 26 4.89 7.32 -18.60
N ILE A 27 3.67 7.82 -18.37
CA ILE A 27 2.54 7.63 -19.28
C ILE A 27 2.63 8.68 -20.38
N HIS A 28 2.44 8.25 -21.62
CA HIS A 28 2.43 9.13 -22.78
C HIS A 28 0.99 9.51 -23.09
N LEU A 29 0.73 10.81 -23.17
CA LEU A 29 -0.56 11.37 -23.54
C LEU A 29 -0.42 12.16 -24.85
N ARG A 30 -1.35 11.96 -25.78
CA ARG A 30 -1.54 12.81 -26.96
C ARG A 30 -2.76 13.67 -26.75
N GLY A 31 -2.68 14.96 -27.03
CA GLY A 31 -3.83 15.81 -26.79
C GLY A 31 -3.57 17.30 -26.77
N LYS A 32 -4.55 18.01 -26.21
CA LYS A 32 -4.52 19.45 -26.01
C LYS A 32 -5.35 19.85 -24.80
N VAL A 33 -5.01 21.00 -24.23
CA VAL A 33 -5.84 21.71 -23.26
C VAL A 33 -6.00 23.16 -23.73
N GLU A 34 -7.22 23.66 -23.65
CA GLU A 34 -7.61 25.01 -24.04
C GLU A 34 -8.30 25.68 -22.87
N HIS A 35 -7.92 26.92 -22.59
CA HIS A 35 -8.47 27.76 -21.55
C HIS A 35 -9.25 28.85 -22.26
N TYR A 36 -10.56 28.93 -22.01
CA TYR A 36 -11.43 29.94 -22.55
C TYR A 36 -11.90 30.85 -21.44
N ASP A 37 -12.05 32.14 -21.71
CA ASP A 37 -12.84 33.03 -20.87
C ASP A 37 -14.30 32.58 -20.92
N GLN A 38 -14.90 32.35 -19.76
CA GLN A 38 -16.20 31.73 -19.62
C GLN A 38 -17.34 32.67 -20.05
N ALA A 39 -17.17 33.98 -19.90
CA ALA A 39 -18.20 34.96 -20.24
C ALA A 39 -18.24 35.27 -21.74
N THR A 40 -17.06 35.37 -22.36
CA THR A 40 -16.89 35.81 -23.75
C THR A 40 -16.63 34.66 -24.72
N GLY A 41 -16.16 33.51 -24.23
CA GLY A 41 -15.70 32.39 -25.06
C GLY A 41 -14.34 32.62 -25.72
N HIS A 42 -13.60 33.67 -25.35
CA HIS A 42 -12.28 33.96 -25.91
C HIS A 42 -11.25 32.90 -25.51
N LEU A 43 -10.44 32.37 -26.45
CA LEU A 43 -9.35 31.44 -26.12
C LEU A 43 -8.16 32.17 -25.46
N LEU A 44 -8.01 32.03 -24.15
CA LEU A 44 -6.95 32.66 -23.36
C LEU A 44 -5.60 31.95 -23.54
N HIS A 45 -5.61 30.61 -23.52
CA HIS A 45 -4.38 29.83 -23.59
C HIS A 45 -4.63 28.43 -24.19
N ARG A 46 -3.71 27.97 -25.04
CA ARG A 46 -3.73 26.62 -25.62
C ARG A 46 -2.39 25.93 -25.46
N TYR A 47 -2.44 24.70 -24.98
CA TYR A 47 -1.34 23.75 -25.04
C TYR A 47 -1.72 22.57 -25.94
N SER A 48 -0.79 22.09 -26.77
CA SER A 48 -0.97 20.90 -27.62
C SER A 48 0.30 20.07 -27.69
N THR A 49 0.16 18.74 -27.75
CA THR A 49 1.31 17.84 -27.89
C THR A 49 1.83 17.74 -29.33
N THR A 50 1.21 18.42 -30.30
CA THR A 50 1.60 18.38 -31.72
C THR A 50 3.05 18.81 -31.96
N THR A 51 3.53 19.78 -31.18
CA THR A 51 4.90 20.30 -31.23
C THR A 51 5.82 19.69 -30.17
N GLU A 52 5.31 18.73 -29.39
CA GLU A 52 6.12 18.07 -28.35
C GLU A 52 6.96 16.94 -28.94
N PRO A 53 8.09 16.61 -28.31
CA PRO A 53 8.92 15.48 -28.71
C PRO A 53 8.13 14.17 -28.82
N ASN A 54 8.12 13.60 -30.02
CA ASN A 54 7.36 12.40 -30.42
C ASN A 54 5.82 12.59 -30.41
N GLY A 55 5.35 13.84 -30.36
CA GLY A 55 3.93 14.19 -30.34
C GLY A 55 3.23 13.93 -29.01
N VAL A 56 3.97 13.76 -27.91
CA VAL A 56 3.43 13.30 -26.61
C VAL A 56 3.86 14.17 -25.43
N LEU A 57 2.96 14.30 -24.46
CA LEU A 57 3.24 14.76 -23.10
C LEU A 57 3.53 13.53 -22.22
N ARG A 58 4.64 13.58 -21.48
CA ARG A 58 5.02 12.54 -20.51
C ARG A 58 4.59 12.95 -19.11
N VAL A 59 3.74 12.14 -18.48
CA VAL A 59 3.30 12.36 -17.09
C VAL A 59 3.76 11.22 -16.17
N PRO A 60 4.00 11.48 -14.88
CA PRO A 60 4.36 10.43 -13.92
C PRO A 60 3.35 9.27 -13.93
N CYS A 61 3.83 8.04 -13.79
CA CYS A 61 2.98 6.84 -13.82
C CYS A 61 2.06 6.67 -12.60
N LYS A 62 2.32 7.43 -11.53
CA LYS A 62 1.55 7.40 -10.28
C LYS A 62 1.44 6.00 -9.63
N THR A 63 2.29 5.04 -10.01
CA THR A 63 2.35 3.75 -9.32
C THR A 63 2.82 3.94 -7.88
N ARG A 64 2.20 3.22 -6.95
CA ARG A 64 2.65 3.16 -5.56
C ARG A 64 3.77 2.15 -5.32
N ARG A 65 4.05 1.26 -6.29
CA ARG A 65 4.99 0.14 -6.13
C ARG A 65 6.42 0.63 -6.35
N ALA A 66 7.23 0.60 -5.30
CA ALA A 66 8.61 1.10 -5.33
C ALA A 66 9.50 0.32 -6.31
N THR A 67 9.27 -0.99 -6.47
CA THR A 67 9.99 -1.83 -7.44
C THR A 67 9.79 -1.38 -8.87
N ARG A 68 8.57 -0.96 -9.24
CA ARG A 68 8.25 -0.45 -10.57
C ARG A 68 8.73 0.98 -10.79
N CYS A 69 8.53 1.86 -9.81
CA CYS A 69 8.97 3.25 -9.90
C CYS A 69 9.19 3.84 -8.50
N PRO A 70 10.44 3.88 -8.00
CA PRO A 70 10.75 4.42 -6.68
C PRO A 70 10.29 5.87 -6.51
N ALA A 71 10.48 6.72 -7.53
CA ALA A 71 10.11 8.13 -7.46
C ALA A 71 8.60 8.35 -7.28
N CYS A 72 7.76 7.70 -8.09
CA CYS A 72 6.30 7.82 -7.93
C CYS A 72 5.80 7.17 -6.64
N ALA A 73 6.41 6.05 -6.24
CA ALA A 73 6.09 5.40 -4.99
C ALA A 73 6.43 6.28 -3.79
N GLU A 74 7.55 7.00 -3.83
CA GLU A 74 7.97 7.92 -2.77
C GLU A 74 6.98 9.08 -2.60
N VAL A 75 6.48 9.63 -3.70
CA VAL A 75 5.39 10.63 -3.65
C VAL A 75 4.13 10.05 -2.99
N TYR A 76 3.73 8.84 -3.37
CA TYR A 76 2.59 8.16 -2.75
C TYR A 76 2.83 7.87 -1.25
N ARG A 77 4.06 7.51 -0.87
CA ARG A 77 4.49 7.29 0.51
C ARG A 77 4.33 8.58 1.33
N ALA A 78 4.84 9.69 0.81
CA ALA A 78 4.74 11.00 1.43
C ALA A 78 3.28 11.45 1.57
N ASP A 79 2.45 11.25 0.54
CA ASP A 79 1.02 11.55 0.63
C ASP A 79 0.34 10.69 1.71
N THR A 80 0.66 9.40 1.76
CA THR A 80 0.12 8.49 2.80
C THR A 80 0.56 8.89 4.20
N TYR A 81 1.83 9.29 4.37
CA TYR A 81 2.33 9.86 5.62
C TYR A 81 1.49 11.06 6.06
N GLN A 82 1.23 11.99 5.14
CA GLN A 82 0.44 13.19 5.42
C GLN A 82 -1.03 12.85 5.76
N LEU A 83 -1.61 11.83 5.14
CA LEU A 83 -2.95 11.35 5.49
C LEU A 83 -3.03 10.83 6.93
N VAL A 84 -2.06 10.02 7.34
CA VAL A 84 -2.02 9.43 8.67
C VAL A 84 -1.70 10.51 9.71
N ARG A 85 -0.64 11.29 9.46
CA ARG A 85 -0.22 12.40 10.33
C ARG A 85 -1.34 13.39 10.56
N ALA A 86 -2.03 13.84 9.51
CA ALA A 86 -3.14 14.79 9.66
C ALA A 86 -4.26 14.24 10.55
N GLY A 87 -4.49 12.93 10.56
CA GLY A 87 -5.43 12.30 11.49
C GLY A 87 -4.90 12.16 12.92
N LEU A 88 -3.59 12.16 13.14
CA LEU A 88 -3.04 11.99 14.49
C LEU A 88 -2.80 13.33 15.18
N VAL A 89 -2.26 14.32 14.46
CA VAL A 89 -1.81 15.60 15.05
C VAL A 89 -2.46 16.83 14.43
N GLY A 90 -3.41 16.65 13.50
CA GLY A 90 -4.03 17.74 12.77
C GLY A 90 -3.21 18.28 11.60
N GLY A 91 -3.74 19.34 10.97
CA GLY A 91 -3.25 19.93 9.73
C GLY A 91 -4.02 19.47 8.49
N LYS A 92 -3.85 20.20 7.38
CA LYS A 92 -4.47 19.90 6.08
C LYS A 92 -6.01 19.73 6.14
N GLY A 93 -6.66 20.60 6.90
CA GLY A 93 -8.11 20.59 7.12
C GLY A 93 -8.58 19.77 8.33
N VAL A 94 -7.67 19.22 9.13
CA VAL A 94 -7.98 18.56 10.40
C VAL A 94 -7.54 19.44 11.58
N PRO A 95 -8.37 19.69 12.60
CA PRO A 95 -7.95 20.45 13.78
C PRO A 95 -6.85 19.77 14.58
N GLU A 96 -5.97 20.57 15.20
CA GLU A 96 -4.87 20.06 16.04
C GLU A 96 -5.35 19.38 17.32
N THR A 97 -6.56 19.70 17.77
CA THR A 97 -7.24 19.08 18.92
C THR A 97 -7.39 17.56 18.77
N VAL A 98 -7.32 17.03 17.55
CA VAL A 98 -7.39 15.58 17.28
C VAL A 98 -6.28 14.78 17.97
N SER A 99 -5.15 15.42 18.32
CA SER A 99 -4.06 14.81 19.09
C SER A 99 -4.46 14.40 20.51
N SER A 100 -5.53 14.98 21.05
CA SER A 100 -6.08 14.62 22.36
C SER A 100 -7.07 13.45 22.29
N HIS A 101 -7.48 13.03 21.09
CA HIS A 101 -8.51 12.00 20.93
C HIS A 101 -7.94 10.61 21.26
N PRO A 102 -8.68 9.76 22.00
CA PRO A 102 -8.24 8.40 22.31
C PRO A 102 -7.91 7.60 21.05
N CYS A 103 -6.67 7.11 20.99
CA CYS A 103 -6.14 6.48 19.80
C CYS A 103 -5.29 5.24 20.12
N LEU A 104 -5.48 4.18 19.32
CA LEU A 104 -4.71 2.94 19.41
C LEU A 104 -4.02 2.65 18.09
N PHE A 105 -2.76 2.22 18.18
CA PHE A 105 -2.07 1.49 17.14
C PHE A 105 -2.21 -0.01 17.41
N LEU A 106 -2.61 -0.78 16.41
CA LEU A 106 -2.76 -2.23 16.56
C LEU A 106 -2.24 -3.02 15.36
N THR A 107 -1.85 -4.26 15.62
CA THR A 107 -1.41 -5.21 14.61
C THR A 107 -2.24 -6.49 14.68
N LEU A 108 -3.05 -6.75 13.66
CA LEU A 108 -3.79 -8.01 13.47
C LEU A 108 -2.91 -8.97 12.67
N THR A 109 -2.44 -10.04 13.31
CA THR A 109 -1.56 -11.02 12.67
C THR A 109 -2.36 -12.12 11.95
N ALA A 110 -1.71 -12.76 10.99
CA ALA A 110 -2.24 -13.97 10.38
C ALA A 110 -2.00 -15.20 11.28
N PRO A 111 -2.85 -16.23 11.18
CA PRO A 111 -2.58 -17.52 11.81
C PRO A 111 -1.34 -18.20 11.18
N SER A 112 -0.92 -19.32 11.78
CA SER A 112 0.14 -20.16 11.25
C SER A 112 -0.42 -21.14 10.22
N PHE A 113 0.32 -21.35 9.13
CA PHE A 113 0.05 -22.37 8.10
C PHE A 113 1.15 -23.44 8.03
N GLY A 114 2.12 -23.38 8.94
CA GLY A 114 3.29 -24.24 8.94
C GLY A 114 4.49 -23.53 9.60
N ALA A 115 5.48 -24.30 10.05
CA ALA A 115 6.71 -23.74 10.57
C ALA A 115 7.56 -23.17 9.43
N VAL A 116 8.05 -21.94 9.59
CA VAL A 116 8.88 -21.23 8.61
C VAL A 116 10.16 -20.75 9.26
N HIS A 117 11.21 -20.55 8.48
CA HIS A 117 12.43 -19.93 9.00
C HIS A 117 12.15 -18.49 9.47
N VAL A 118 12.61 -18.17 10.68
CA VAL A 118 12.42 -16.87 11.32
C VAL A 118 13.73 -16.38 11.93
N ARG A 119 13.95 -15.06 11.85
CA ARG A 119 15.01 -14.39 12.61
C ARG A 119 14.42 -13.93 13.92
N ARG A 120 14.92 -14.48 15.03
CA ARG A 120 14.51 -14.10 16.39
C ARG A 120 15.63 -13.32 17.04
N GLU A 121 15.30 -12.24 17.72
CA GLU A 121 16.26 -11.42 18.44
C GLU A 121 15.77 -11.16 19.86
N LYS A 122 16.67 -11.27 20.84
CA LYS A 122 16.39 -10.93 22.23
C LYS A 122 17.62 -10.23 22.82
N ASN A 123 17.43 -9.05 23.38
CA ASN A 123 18.49 -8.24 23.99
C ASN A 123 19.70 -8.03 23.06
N GLY A 124 19.46 -7.68 21.79
CA GLY A 124 20.50 -7.47 20.77
C GLY A 124 21.18 -8.75 20.26
N LYS A 125 20.80 -9.94 20.75
CA LYS A 125 21.38 -11.21 20.33
C LYS A 125 20.43 -11.98 19.42
N VAL A 126 20.95 -12.39 18.26
CA VAL A 126 20.23 -13.29 17.35
C VAL A 126 20.14 -14.69 17.97
N LEU A 127 18.92 -15.16 18.14
CA LEU A 127 18.60 -16.48 18.67
C LEU A 127 18.53 -17.50 17.53
N PRO A 128 18.75 -18.79 17.82
CA PRO A 128 18.46 -19.88 16.88
C PRO A 128 17.05 -19.77 16.31
N CYS A 129 16.87 -20.12 15.04
CA CYS A 129 15.60 -20.00 14.31
C CYS A 129 14.44 -20.74 14.98
N HIS A 130 14.60 -22.05 15.14
CA HIS A 130 13.59 -23.00 15.62
C HIS A 130 14.24 -24.14 16.42
N ALA A 131 15.20 -23.82 17.30
CA ALA A 131 15.82 -24.83 18.16
C ALA A 131 14.77 -25.53 19.06
N ARG A 132 14.68 -26.85 18.94
CA ARG A 132 13.87 -27.74 19.78
C ARG A 132 14.73 -28.94 20.18
N ARG A 133 14.72 -29.34 21.46
CA ARG A 133 15.51 -30.48 21.96
C ARG A 133 15.03 -31.80 21.36
N ASP A 134 13.71 -32.01 21.32
CA ASP A 134 13.09 -33.23 20.79
C ASP A 134 12.35 -32.90 19.48
N ALA A 135 13.10 -32.42 18.50
CA ALA A 135 12.53 -32.03 17.21
C ALA A 135 11.97 -33.26 16.48
N GLN A 136 10.66 -33.26 16.22
CA GLN A 136 10.03 -34.32 15.45
C GLN A 136 10.47 -34.24 13.98
N THR A 137 10.73 -35.39 13.38
CA THR A 137 10.84 -35.55 11.93
C THR A 137 9.44 -35.66 11.35
N CYS A 138 9.12 -34.84 10.35
CA CYS A 138 7.84 -34.91 9.67
C CYS A 138 7.75 -36.15 8.76
N PRO A 139 6.55 -36.54 8.29
CA PRO A 139 6.38 -37.66 7.37
C PRO A 139 7.19 -37.56 6.06
N HIS A 140 7.62 -36.36 5.67
CA HIS A 140 8.44 -36.11 4.49
C HIS A 140 9.95 -36.21 4.75
N GLY A 141 10.36 -36.64 5.96
CA GLY A 141 11.77 -36.85 6.31
C GLY A 141 12.52 -35.58 6.78
N HIS A 142 11.84 -34.44 6.91
CA HIS A 142 12.46 -33.20 7.40
C HIS A 142 12.35 -33.07 8.92
N VAL A 143 13.46 -32.77 9.59
CA VAL A 143 13.46 -32.43 11.01
C VAL A 143 12.83 -31.05 11.19
N MET A 144 11.77 -30.94 11.99
CA MET A 144 11.02 -29.69 12.21
C MET A 144 11.72 -28.77 13.23
N SER A 145 13.02 -28.56 13.02
CA SER A 145 13.88 -27.66 13.80
C SER A 145 14.95 -27.05 12.91
N CYS A 146 15.36 -25.83 13.25
CA CYS A 146 16.51 -25.16 12.66
C CYS A 146 17.29 -24.45 13.77
N THR A 147 18.56 -24.77 13.96
CA THR A 147 19.40 -24.17 15.00
C THR A 147 20.20 -22.95 14.51
N ASP A 148 20.14 -22.66 13.21
CA ASP A 148 20.83 -21.54 12.60
C ASP A 148 20.38 -20.20 13.17
N ARG A 149 21.33 -19.26 13.22
CA ARG A 149 21.08 -17.85 13.57
C ARG A 149 21.06 -17.04 12.29
N HIS A 150 19.88 -16.96 11.67
CA HIS A 150 19.71 -16.26 10.39
C HIS A 150 20.09 -14.78 10.49
N SER A 151 20.85 -14.29 9.49
CA SER A 151 21.08 -12.86 9.28
C SER A 151 19.79 -12.16 8.87
N ALA A 152 19.78 -10.83 8.85
CA ALA A 152 18.59 -10.07 8.43
C ALA A 152 18.20 -10.35 6.97
N ASP A 153 19.16 -10.72 6.13
CA ASP A 153 18.99 -10.90 4.68
C ASP A 153 19.04 -12.38 4.25
N ASP A 154 19.02 -13.33 5.19
CA ASP A 154 19.02 -14.76 4.87
C ASP A 154 17.80 -15.11 4.00
N PRO A 155 18.00 -15.67 2.79
CA PRO A 155 16.92 -15.91 1.82
C PRO A 155 15.92 -16.97 2.29
N ARG A 156 16.31 -17.83 3.24
CA ARG A 156 15.43 -18.84 3.83
C ARG A 156 14.33 -18.18 4.67
N LEU A 157 14.49 -16.95 5.13
CA LEU A 157 13.50 -16.32 6.01
C LEU A 157 12.11 -16.23 5.36
N GLY A 158 11.13 -16.85 6.02
CA GLY A 158 9.76 -17.01 5.52
C GLY A 158 9.52 -18.28 4.71
N GLU A 159 10.57 -18.98 4.26
CA GLU A 159 10.45 -20.31 3.65
C GLU A 159 10.05 -21.34 4.71
N PRO A 160 9.22 -22.35 4.35
CA PRO A 160 8.82 -23.40 5.26
C PRO A 160 9.99 -24.31 5.64
N LEU A 161 10.02 -24.81 6.88
CA LEU A 161 11.00 -25.83 7.29
C LEU A 161 10.83 -27.13 6.51
N CYS A 162 9.60 -27.44 6.11
CA CYS A 162 9.26 -28.54 5.22
C CYS A 162 8.21 -28.01 4.23
N PRO A 163 8.56 -27.83 2.94
CA PRO A 163 7.62 -27.35 1.92
C PRO A 163 6.33 -28.16 1.88
N ASP A 164 6.41 -29.48 1.98
CA ASP A 164 5.22 -30.34 1.84
C ASP A 164 4.34 -30.41 3.11
N CYS A 165 4.82 -29.89 4.25
CA CYS A 165 4.00 -29.73 5.46
C CYS A 165 3.28 -28.38 5.53
N TYR A 166 3.59 -27.43 4.64
CA TYR A 166 3.02 -26.08 4.69
C TYR A 166 1.65 -26.05 4.00
N ASP A 167 0.64 -25.50 4.66
CA ASP A 167 -0.72 -25.32 4.13
C ASP A 167 -0.79 -24.12 3.18
N TYR A 168 -0.35 -24.33 1.93
CA TYR A 168 -0.39 -23.32 0.87
C TYR A 168 -1.81 -22.85 0.55
N GLU A 169 -2.76 -23.77 0.47
CA GLU A 169 -4.16 -23.44 0.20
C GLU A 169 -4.74 -22.53 1.27
N GLY A 170 -4.55 -22.89 2.54
CA GLY A 170 -5.04 -22.10 3.67
C GLY A 170 -4.40 -20.71 3.69
N SER A 171 -3.11 -20.63 3.38
CA SER A 171 -2.38 -19.37 3.31
C SER A 171 -2.98 -18.42 2.25
N VAL A 172 -3.20 -18.90 1.03
CA VAL A 172 -3.75 -18.06 -0.05
C VAL A 172 -5.24 -17.75 0.14
N LEU A 173 -6.02 -18.67 0.69
CA LEU A 173 -7.43 -18.45 1.03
C LEU A 173 -7.59 -17.45 2.18
N PHE A 174 -6.71 -17.51 3.18
CA PHE A 174 -6.66 -16.48 4.23
C PHE A 174 -6.35 -15.11 3.63
N ASN A 175 -5.34 -15.00 2.77
CA ASN A 175 -5.03 -13.75 2.08
C ASN A 175 -6.24 -13.22 1.30
N ALA A 176 -6.94 -14.08 0.55
CA ALA A 176 -8.13 -13.73 -0.24
C ALA A 176 -9.31 -13.24 0.62
N THR A 177 -9.45 -13.77 1.84
CA THR A 177 -10.57 -13.47 2.75
C THR A 177 -10.23 -12.46 3.86
N SER A 178 -8.96 -12.10 4.03
CA SER A 178 -8.45 -11.13 5.02
C SER A 178 -9.18 -9.78 5.03
N SER A 179 -9.64 -9.31 3.86
CA SER A 179 -10.40 -8.05 3.75
C SER A 179 -11.81 -8.18 4.33
N GLU A 180 -12.42 -9.36 4.23
CA GLU A 180 -13.70 -9.67 4.89
C GLU A 180 -13.51 -9.84 6.40
N LEU A 181 -12.40 -10.47 6.85
CA LEU A 181 -12.04 -10.48 8.28
C LEU A 181 -11.91 -9.07 8.83
N TRP A 182 -11.30 -8.15 8.10
CA TRP A 182 -11.21 -6.75 8.53
C TRP A 182 -12.58 -6.07 8.59
N ARG A 183 -13.44 -6.26 7.58
CA ARG A 183 -14.80 -5.73 7.61
C ARG A 183 -15.54 -6.21 8.87
N ARG A 184 -15.53 -7.53 9.12
CA ARG A 184 -16.14 -8.15 10.30
C ARG A 184 -15.52 -7.66 11.61
N PHE A 185 -14.20 -7.49 11.66
CA PHE A 185 -13.49 -6.89 12.79
C PHE A 185 -14.02 -5.50 13.13
N THR A 186 -14.13 -4.61 12.14
CA THR A 186 -14.63 -3.25 12.41
C THR A 186 -16.10 -3.22 12.84
N LEU A 187 -16.91 -4.20 12.43
CA LEU A 187 -18.30 -4.35 12.89
C LEU A 187 -18.35 -4.89 14.32
N ALA A 188 -17.60 -5.95 14.62
CA ALA A 188 -17.52 -6.55 15.94
C ALA A 188 -16.96 -5.57 16.99
N LEU A 189 -15.97 -4.77 16.59
CA LEU A 189 -15.41 -3.71 17.41
C LEU A 189 -16.46 -2.68 17.81
N ARG A 190 -17.22 -2.12 16.86
CA ARG A 190 -18.29 -1.15 17.16
C ARG A 190 -19.38 -1.74 18.04
N ARG A 191 -19.80 -2.99 17.76
CA ARG A 191 -20.79 -3.70 18.57
C ARG A 191 -20.32 -3.93 20.00
N ARG A 192 -19.06 -4.35 20.18
CA ARG A 192 -18.49 -4.59 21.51
C ARG A 192 -18.30 -3.29 22.26
N PHE A 193 -17.80 -2.25 21.61
CA PHE A 193 -17.61 -0.94 22.22
C PHE A 193 -18.95 -0.35 22.69
N ALA A 194 -20.00 -0.40 21.86
CA ALA A 194 -21.35 0.02 22.27
C ALA A 194 -21.82 -0.75 23.53
N ARG A 195 -21.68 -2.07 23.53
CA ARG A 195 -22.11 -2.93 24.64
C ARG A 195 -21.37 -2.63 25.95
N LEU A 196 -20.06 -2.35 25.90
CA LEU A 196 -19.27 -2.00 27.08
C LEU A 196 -19.80 -0.74 27.78
N HIS A 197 -20.48 0.13 27.05
CA HIS A 197 -21.04 1.39 27.54
C HIS A 197 -22.57 1.38 27.65
N GLY A 198 -23.20 0.20 27.59
CA GLY A 198 -24.66 0.07 27.71
C GLY A 198 -25.45 0.68 26.53
N LEU A 199 -24.80 0.91 25.39
CA LEU A 199 -25.40 1.54 24.22
C LEU A 199 -25.78 0.53 23.14
N THR A 200 -26.79 0.88 22.35
CA THR A 200 -26.99 0.28 21.02
C THR A 200 -25.95 0.83 20.04
N VAL A 201 -25.70 0.14 18.93
CA VAL A 201 -24.80 0.66 17.88
C VAL A 201 -25.32 1.98 17.30
N LYS A 202 -26.66 2.14 17.21
CA LYS A 202 -27.28 3.38 16.76
C LYS A 202 -26.98 4.55 17.72
N ALA A 203 -27.23 4.35 19.01
CA ALA A 203 -26.94 5.37 20.04
C ALA A 203 -25.45 5.68 20.13
N LEU A 204 -24.58 4.69 19.91
CA LEU A 204 -23.13 4.91 19.82
C LEU A 204 -22.79 5.86 18.66
N HIS A 205 -23.36 5.64 17.47
CA HIS A 205 -23.08 6.47 16.28
C HIS A 205 -23.52 7.93 16.43
N GLU A 206 -24.52 8.20 17.28
CA GLU A 206 -24.99 9.56 17.60
C GLU A 206 -24.02 10.32 18.52
N GLN A 207 -23.08 9.62 19.18
CA GLN A 207 -22.18 10.20 20.18
C GLN A 207 -20.69 10.03 19.84
N VAL A 208 -20.32 8.96 19.15
CA VAL A 208 -18.92 8.57 18.91
C VAL A 208 -18.76 8.05 17.48
N MET A 209 -17.78 8.59 16.78
CA MET A 209 -17.31 8.04 15.52
C MET A 209 -16.01 7.25 15.73
N VAL A 210 -16.05 5.96 15.35
CA VAL A 210 -14.84 5.13 15.30
C VAL A 210 -14.17 5.26 13.93
N SER A 211 -13.12 6.06 13.89
CA SER A 211 -12.30 6.33 12.71
C SER A 211 -11.09 5.41 12.64
N PHE A 212 -10.62 5.09 11.43
CA PHE A 212 -9.41 4.29 11.28
C PHE A 212 -8.59 4.65 10.05
N ALA A 213 -7.29 4.35 10.10
CA ALA A 213 -6.43 4.19 8.95
C ALA A 213 -5.72 2.83 9.07
N LYS A 214 -5.70 2.04 8.01
CA LYS A 214 -5.08 0.70 8.01
C LYS A 214 -4.13 0.54 6.84
N VAL A 215 -3.10 -0.29 7.04
CA VAL A 215 -2.25 -0.82 5.98
C VAL A 215 -2.16 -2.33 6.08
N ALA A 216 -2.24 -3.01 4.94
CA ALA A 216 -1.92 -4.43 4.81
C ALA A 216 -0.45 -4.59 4.42
N GLU A 217 0.27 -5.45 5.13
CA GLU A 217 1.67 -5.75 4.88
C GLU A 217 1.89 -7.25 4.74
N TYR A 218 2.79 -7.64 3.83
CA TYR A 218 3.25 -9.02 3.73
C TYR A 218 4.31 -9.35 4.77
N GLN A 219 4.06 -10.39 5.55
CA GLN A 219 5.12 -11.08 6.28
C GLN A 219 5.99 -11.84 5.29
N ARG A 220 7.28 -12.06 5.61
CA ARG A 220 8.24 -12.78 4.74
C ARG A 220 7.75 -14.14 4.22
N ARG A 221 6.83 -14.78 4.95
CA ARG A 221 6.14 -16.02 4.62
C ARG A 221 4.95 -15.89 3.66
N GLY A 222 4.80 -14.76 2.97
CA GLY A 222 3.73 -14.59 1.97
C GLY A 222 2.32 -14.35 2.51
N VAL A 223 2.15 -14.07 3.80
CA VAL A 223 0.83 -13.87 4.43
C VAL A 223 0.63 -12.41 4.84
N VAL A 224 -0.56 -11.86 4.57
CA VAL A 224 -0.88 -10.48 4.94
C VAL A 224 -1.21 -10.35 6.43
N HIS A 225 -0.75 -9.26 7.03
CA HIS A 225 -1.15 -8.83 8.37
C HIS A 225 -1.46 -7.33 8.33
N PHE A 226 -2.33 -6.87 9.22
CA PHE A 226 -2.86 -5.52 9.15
C PHE A 226 -2.36 -4.68 10.32
N HIS A 227 -1.77 -3.54 10.00
CA HIS A 227 -1.55 -2.45 10.94
C HIS A 227 -2.70 -1.46 10.85
N ALA A 228 -3.21 -1.00 11.98
CA ALA A 228 -4.26 0.00 12.00
C ALA A 228 -4.06 1.01 13.12
N VAL A 229 -4.39 2.27 12.81
CA VAL A 229 -4.69 3.30 13.78
C VAL A 229 -6.20 3.36 13.91
N ILE A 230 -6.72 3.24 15.13
CA ILE A 230 -8.15 3.43 15.43
C ILE A 230 -8.26 4.59 16.42
N ARG A 231 -9.08 5.58 16.07
CA ARG A 231 -9.30 6.80 16.85
C ARG A 231 -10.78 6.97 17.15
N LEU A 232 -11.09 7.42 18.36
CA LEU A 232 -12.44 7.83 18.75
C LEU A 232 -12.59 9.32 18.52
N ASP A 233 -13.62 9.70 17.78
CA ASP A 233 -14.01 11.09 17.55
C ASP A 233 -15.44 11.31 18.10
N GLY A 234 -15.84 12.57 18.25
CA GLY A 234 -17.24 12.95 18.41
C GLY A 234 -18.07 12.68 17.14
N PRO A 235 -19.39 12.92 17.18
CA PRO A 235 -20.30 12.53 16.08
C PRO A 235 -20.00 13.26 14.75
N ASP A 236 -19.44 14.46 14.81
CA ASP A 236 -19.08 15.22 13.61
C ASP A 236 -17.72 14.82 13.01
N GLY A 237 -16.99 13.90 13.66
CA GLY A 237 -15.67 13.44 13.25
C GLY A 237 -14.55 14.25 13.92
N PRO A 238 -13.39 14.44 13.28
CA PRO A 238 -12.15 14.85 13.95
C PRO A 238 -12.17 16.27 14.53
N ALA A 239 -13.16 17.10 14.18
CA ALA A 239 -13.33 18.43 14.76
C ALA A 239 -14.12 18.43 16.08
N SER A 240 -14.74 17.30 16.43
CA SER A 240 -15.53 17.14 17.65
C SER A 240 -14.84 16.13 18.56
N PRO A 241 -14.56 16.48 19.83
CA PRO A 241 -13.97 15.53 20.77
C PRO A 241 -15.00 14.45 21.16
N PRO A 242 -14.56 13.21 21.41
CA PRO A 242 -15.46 12.18 21.92
C PRO A 242 -15.88 12.49 23.38
N PRO A 243 -17.02 11.98 23.85
CA PRO A 243 -17.40 12.07 25.26
C PRO A 243 -16.36 11.43 26.19
N ALA A 244 -16.26 11.94 27.43
CA ALA A 244 -15.25 11.48 28.40
C ALA A 244 -15.30 9.97 28.71
N TRP A 245 -16.46 9.33 28.60
CA TRP A 245 -16.61 7.88 28.81
C TRP A 245 -15.96 7.05 27.67
N ALA A 246 -15.80 7.63 26.48
CA ALA A 246 -15.27 6.97 25.30
C ALA A 246 -13.73 7.02 25.29
N ASN A 247 -13.09 6.18 26.10
CA ASN A 247 -11.64 6.17 26.32
C ASN A 247 -10.89 5.02 25.61
N ALA A 248 -9.56 5.11 25.60
CA ALA A 248 -8.67 4.15 24.95
C ALA A 248 -8.73 2.74 25.56
N ASP A 249 -9.01 2.63 26.85
CA ASP A 249 -9.03 1.38 27.62
C ASP A 249 -10.19 0.49 27.16
N SER A 250 -11.39 1.08 27.13
CA SER A 250 -12.59 0.42 26.61
C SER A 250 -12.50 0.12 25.12
N LEU A 251 -11.80 0.95 24.34
CA LEU A 251 -11.48 0.66 22.94
C LEU A 251 -10.54 -0.54 22.82
N ALA A 252 -9.51 -0.64 23.67
CA ALA A 252 -8.57 -1.75 23.66
C ALA A 252 -9.26 -3.09 23.98
N LEU A 253 -10.16 -3.10 24.98
CA LEU A 253 -11.00 -4.25 25.29
C LEU A 253 -11.90 -4.66 24.10
N ALA A 254 -12.46 -3.67 23.40
CA ALA A 254 -13.26 -3.93 22.20
C ALA A 254 -12.43 -4.50 21.05
N VAL A 255 -11.20 -4.00 20.85
CA VAL A 255 -10.22 -4.53 19.88
C VAL A 255 -9.86 -5.97 20.18
N GLN A 256 -9.48 -6.27 21.42
CA GLN A 256 -9.08 -7.62 21.84
C GLN A 256 -10.22 -8.63 21.61
N HIS A 257 -11.43 -8.29 22.03
CA HIS A 257 -12.61 -9.12 21.79
C HIS A 257 -12.89 -9.30 20.30
N ALA A 258 -12.90 -8.22 19.51
CA ALA A 258 -13.18 -8.29 18.08
C ALA A 258 -12.14 -9.13 17.32
N ALA A 259 -10.86 -9.03 17.67
CA ALA A 259 -9.80 -9.84 17.09
C ALA A 259 -9.98 -11.33 17.41
N ALA A 260 -10.44 -11.66 18.63
CA ALA A 260 -10.59 -13.04 19.09
C ALA A 260 -11.81 -13.76 18.48
N VAL A 261 -12.92 -13.07 18.24
CA VAL A 261 -14.20 -13.71 17.86
C VAL A 261 -14.50 -13.70 16.37
N VAL A 262 -13.79 -12.89 15.58
CA VAL A 262 -14.12 -12.72 14.17
C VAL A 262 -13.58 -13.85 13.32
N THR A 263 -14.49 -14.47 12.58
CA THR A 263 -14.22 -15.50 11.60
C THR A 263 -14.73 -15.11 10.21
N THR A 264 -14.25 -15.79 9.18
CA THR A 264 -14.80 -15.77 7.82
C THR A 264 -14.76 -17.19 7.25
N GLU A 265 -15.66 -17.51 6.32
CA GLU A 265 -15.84 -18.86 5.80
C GLU A 265 -15.69 -18.87 4.28
N VAL A 266 -14.98 -19.88 3.78
CA VAL A 266 -14.97 -20.27 2.37
C VAL A 266 -15.86 -21.50 2.26
N LYS A 267 -17.16 -21.25 2.02
CA LYS A 267 -18.22 -22.28 2.11
C LYS A 267 -17.98 -23.48 1.21
N ALA A 268 -17.52 -23.26 -0.01
CA ALA A 268 -17.24 -24.32 -0.99
C ALA A 268 -16.27 -25.39 -0.45
N LEU A 269 -15.39 -25.02 0.48
CA LEU A 269 -14.37 -25.91 1.05
C LEU A 269 -14.63 -26.24 2.54
N ASP A 270 -15.74 -25.76 3.11
CA ASP A 270 -16.02 -25.83 4.56
C ASP A 270 -14.84 -25.34 5.44
N ARG A 271 -14.13 -24.28 4.98
CA ARG A 271 -12.96 -23.72 5.67
C ARG A 271 -13.29 -22.43 6.39
N THR A 272 -12.96 -22.37 7.67
CA THR A 272 -13.09 -21.16 8.50
C THR A 272 -11.72 -20.54 8.78
N PHE A 273 -11.61 -19.23 8.59
CA PHE A 273 -10.42 -18.42 8.86
C PHE A 273 -10.68 -17.41 9.97
N ARG A 274 -9.63 -17.11 10.76
CA ARG A 274 -9.62 -16.14 11.86
C ARG A 274 -8.27 -15.45 11.95
N TRP A 275 -8.18 -14.36 12.71
CA TRP A 275 -6.89 -13.75 13.03
C TRP A 275 -6.00 -14.68 13.87
N GLY A 276 -4.69 -14.48 13.76
CA GLY A 276 -3.71 -15.17 14.60
C GLY A 276 -3.84 -14.78 16.07
N THR A 277 -3.23 -15.57 16.95
CA THR A 277 -3.27 -15.35 18.41
C THR A 277 -2.42 -14.16 18.85
N GLN A 278 -1.45 -13.75 18.02
CA GLN A 278 -0.61 -12.59 18.31
C GLN A 278 -1.37 -11.31 17.94
N LEU A 279 -1.59 -10.46 18.93
CA LEU A 279 -2.20 -9.15 18.80
C LEU A 279 -1.34 -8.15 19.58
N ASP A 280 -0.86 -7.11 18.90
CA ASP A 280 -0.19 -5.99 19.54
C ASP A 280 -1.16 -4.81 19.55
N VAL A 281 -1.39 -4.19 20.72
CA VAL A 281 -2.24 -3.02 20.90
C VAL A 281 -1.49 -2.02 21.77
N ARG A 282 -1.24 -0.84 21.23
CA ARG A 282 -0.51 0.24 21.91
C ARG A 282 -1.33 1.51 21.86
N ARG A 283 -1.36 2.24 22.97
CA ARG A 283 -1.91 3.59 22.99
C ARG A 283 -0.95 4.52 22.25
N ILE A 284 -1.51 5.46 21.51
CA ILE A 284 -0.76 6.54 20.90
C ILE A 284 -1.01 7.78 21.76
N THR A 285 0.06 8.38 22.28
CA THR A 285 0.02 9.59 23.11
C THR A 285 1.19 10.48 22.72
N LEU A 286 1.04 11.80 22.91
CA LEU A 286 2.08 12.79 22.61
C LEU A 286 3.41 12.50 23.34
N ASP A 287 3.34 12.02 24.59
CA ASP A 287 4.50 11.77 25.47
C ASP A 287 4.82 10.27 25.68
N GLY A 288 4.24 9.38 24.86
CA GLY A 288 4.38 7.93 25.03
C GLY A 288 5.59 7.33 24.30
N ASP A 289 5.88 6.06 24.58
CA ASP A 289 6.91 5.26 23.88
C ASP A 289 6.70 5.19 22.35
N LEU A 290 5.49 5.48 21.87
CA LEU A 290 5.10 5.48 20.46
C LEU A 290 4.47 6.82 20.07
N THR A 291 5.28 7.72 19.51
CA THR A 291 4.83 9.06 19.09
C THR A 291 4.01 9.01 17.79
N ASP A 292 3.13 10.00 17.59
CA ASP A 292 2.30 10.12 16.38
C ASP A 292 3.11 10.13 15.08
N GLN A 293 4.25 10.81 15.09
CA GLN A 293 5.14 10.89 13.94
C GLN A 293 5.77 9.54 13.62
N ALA A 294 6.18 8.79 14.64
CA ALA A 294 6.70 7.44 14.48
C ALA A 294 5.64 6.50 13.89
N VAL A 295 4.38 6.60 14.34
CA VAL A 295 3.27 5.81 13.78
C VAL A 295 2.99 6.19 12.34
N ALA A 296 2.91 7.48 12.01
CA ALA A 296 2.67 7.93 10.64
C ALA A 296 3.80 7.49 9.70
N ALA A 297 5.06 7.61 10.13
CA ALA A 297 6.22 7.14 9.38
C ALA A 297 6.19 5.62 9.18
N TYR A 298 5.86 4.87 10.25
CA TYR A 298 5.72 3.42 10.21
C TYR A 298 4.64 2.97 9.22
N ILE A 299 3.44 3.57 9.26
CA ILE A 299 2.35 3.21 8.35
C ILE A 299 2.68 3.58 6.90
N ALA A 300 3.27 4.76 6.69
CA ALA A 300 3.67 5.21 5.37
C ALA A 300 4.72 4.28 4.74
N LYS A 301 5.67 3.77 5.54
CA LYS A 301 6.71 2.83 5.10
C LYS A 301 6.15 1.59 4.39
N TYR A 302 4.97 1.12 4.79
CA TYR A 302 4.35 -0.08 4.21
C TYR A 302 3.36 0.23 3.08
N ALA A 303 2.96 1.49 2.92
CA ALA A 303 2.00 1.88 1.89
C ALA A 303 2.50 1.64 0.45
N THR A 304 3.82 1.66 0.25
CA THR A 304 4.49 1.43 -1.05
C THR A 304 4.95 0.00 -1.27
N LYS A 305 4.93 -0.84 -0.23
CA LYS A 305 5.28 -2.25 -0.33
C LYS A 305 4.10 -3.06 -0.88
N ALA A 306 4.42 -4.11 -1.63
CA ALA A 306 3.46 -5.09 -2.10
C ALA A 306 4.10 -6.50 -2.02
N ALA A 307 3.49 -7.49 -2.66
CA ALA A 307 3.90 -8.90 -2.52
C ALA A 307 5.32 -9.15 -3.03
N GLU A 308 5.87 -8.30 -3.88
CA GLU A 308 7.22 -8.46 -4.40
C GLU A 308 8.30 -8.36 -3.31
N CYS A 309 8.01 -7.69 -2.18
CA CYS A 309 8.90 -7.66 -1.02
C CYS A 309 9.10 -9.05 -0.37
N VAL A 310 8.33 -10.05 -0.79
CA VAL A 310 8.45 -11.44 -0.34
C VAL A 310 8.80 -12.38 -1.50
N GLY A 311 9.51 -11.87 -2.51
CA GLY A 311 10.06 -12.68 -3.60
C GLY A 311 9.02 -13.16 -4.62
N THR A 312 7.97 -12.37 -4.82
CA THR A 312 6.97 -12.57 -5.89
C THR A 312 7.14 -11.53 -7.01
N LEU A 313 6.33 -11.62 -8.06
CA LEU A 313 6.34 -10.69 -9.18
C LEU A 313 5.60 -9.38 -8.88
N ASP A 314 6.07 -8.28 -9.49
CA ASP A 314 5.40 -6.98 -9.46
C ASP A 314 4.36 -6.80 -10.60
N ARG A 315 4.10 -7.87 -11.35
CA ARG A 315 3.11 -7.97 -12.44
C ARG A 315 2.22 -9.20 -12.27
N ARG A 316 1.06 -9.18 -12.92
CA ARG A 316 0.18 -10.35 -13.00
C ARG A 316 0.85 -11.50 -13.74
N ILE A 317 0.54 -12.72 -13.30
CA ILE A 317 0.83 -13.95 -14.05
C ILE A 317 -0.03 -13.92 -15.32
N GLN A 318 0.60 -14.11 -16.47
CA GLN A 318 -0.03 -14.22 -17.77
C GLN A 318 -0.19 -15.70 -18.13
N PRO A 319 -1.17 -16.06 -18.99
CA PRO A 319 -1.38 -17.44 -19.40
C PRO A 319 -0.16 -18.13 -20.03
N LEU A 320 0.72 -17.35 -20.67
CA LEU A 320 1.92 -17.85 -21.35
C LEU A 320 3.17 -17.85 -20.46
N ASP A 321 3.07 -17.43 -19.20
CA ASP A 321 4.21 -17.49 -18.28
C ASP A 321 4.54 -18.94 -17.95
N ASN A 322 5.78 -19.36 -18.19
CA ASN A 322 6.30 -20.59 -17.60
C ASN A 322 6.62 -20.31 -16.13
N LEU A 323 5.79 -20.84 -15.22
CA LEU A 323 5.92 -20.57 -13.80
C LEU A 323 7.28 -21.01 -13.25
N ASP A 324 7.90 -22.08 -13.76
CA ASP A 324 9.19 -22.60 -13.29
C ASP A 324 10.37 -21.73 -13.73
N ALA A 325 10.24 -21.04 -14.86
CA ALA A 325 11.26 -20.14 -15.38
C ALA A 325 11.25 -18.75 -14.72
N LEU A 326 10.26 -18.45 -13.88
CA LEU A 326 10.18 -17.15 -13.22
C LEU A 326 11.25 -17.02 -12.12
N PRO A 327 11.90 -15.83 -12.00
CA PRO A 327 12.89 -15.54 -10.97
C PRO A 327 12.19 -15.20 -9.64
N ILE A 328 11.49 -16.19 -9.07
CA ILE A 328 10.76 -16.09 -7.82
C ILE A 328 11.22 -17.19 -6.86
N ARG A 329 11.05 -16.96 -5.56
CA ARG A 329 11.39 -17.96 -4.54
C ARG A 329 10.47 -19.18 -4.64
N ASP A 330 10.95 -20.34 -4.23
CA ASP A 330 10.19 -21.59 -4.32
C ASP A 330 8.91 -21.56 -3.48
N HIS A 331 8.95 -21.00 -2.26
CA HIS A 331 7.72 -20.80 -1.48
C HIS A 331 6.71 -19.89 -2.17
N ALA A 332 7.18 -18.80 -2.78
CA ALA A 332 6.32 -17.90 -3.57
C ALA A 332 5.73 -18.62 -4.80
N ARG A 333 6.52 -19.43 -5.50
CA ARG A 333 6.09 -20.26 -6.64
C ARG A 333 4.97 -21.21 -6.22
N ARG A 334 5.13 -21.91 -5.09
CA ARG A 334 4.11 -22.84 -4.56
C ARG A 334 2.82 -22.12 -4.12
N LEU A 335 2.93 -20.92 -3.53
CA LEU A 335 1.74 -20.10 -3.23
C LEU A 335 1.02 -19.63 -4.51
N ILE A 336 1.77 -19.22 -5.54
CA ILE A 336 1.19 -18.85 -6.84
C ILE A 336 0.51 -20.07 -7.48
N ALA A 337 1.16 -21.23 -7.47
CA ALA A 337 0.58 -22.47 -7.97
C ALA A 337 -0.72 -22.85 -7.23
N ALA A 338 -0.76 -22.67 -5.89
CA ALA A 338 -1.98 -22.88 -5.11
C ALA A 338 -3.12 -21.91 -5.52
N CYS A 339 -2.81 -20.63 -5.76
CA CYS A 339 -3.79 -19.67 -6.29
C CYS A 339 -4.34 -20.08 -7.66
N LEU A 340 -3.48 -20.56 -8.57
CA LEU A 340 -3.90 -20.97 -9.92
C LEU A 340 -4.80 -22.20 -9.85
N ARG A 341 -4.38 -23.25 -9.12
CA ARG A 341 -5.16 -24.48 -8.97
C ARG A 341 -6.53 -24.24 -8.30
N LEU A 342 -6.57 -23.47 -7.22
CA LEU A 342 -7.84 -23.11 -6.57
C LEU A 342 -8.67 -22.14 -7.42
N GLY A 343 -8.03 -21.40 -8.33
CA GLY A 343 -8.70 -20.48 -9.23
C GLY A 343 -9.44 -21.16 -10.39
N ASP A 344 -9.15 -22.44 -10.64
CA ASP A 344 -9.84 -23.27 -11.64
C ASP A 344 -11.18 -23.81 -11.12
N ASP A 345 -11.42 -23.73 -9.82
CA ASP A 345 -12.68 -24.13 -9.18
C ASP A 345 -13.77 -23.05 -9.38
N PRO A 346 -14.87 -23.35 -10.10
CA PRO A 346 -15.97 -22.41 -10.29
C PRO A 346 -16.61 -21.93 -8.98
N ASP A 347 -16.63 -22.75 -7.94
CA ASP A 347 -17.22 -22.39 -6.64
C ASP A 347 -16.36 -21.37 -5.87
N LEU A 348 -15.13 -21.14 -6.33
CA LEU A 348 -14.19 -20.15 -5.78
C LEU A 348 -14.01 -18.92 -6.69
N ALA A 349 -14.79 -18.79 -7.77
CA ALA A 349 -14.64 -17.72 -8.77
C ALA A 349 -14.66 -16.30 -8.17
N ASP A 350 -15.48 -16.07 -7.13
CA ASP A 350 -15.60 -14.79 -6.42
C ASP A 350 -14.30 -14.33 -5.74
N LEU A 351 -13.42 -15.27 -5.40
CA LEU A 351 -12.11 -14.98 -4.80
C LEU A 351 -11.10 -14.47 -5.83
N ARG A 352 -11.32 -14.78 -7.12
CA ARG A 352 -10.49 -14.34 -8.25
C ARG A 352 -9.00 -14.70 -8.08
N LEU A 353 -8.71 -15.89 -7.54
CA LEU A 353 -7.37 -16.29 -7.12
C LEU A 353 -6.35 -16.23 -8.25
N THR A 354 -6.69 -16.66 -9.47
CA THR A 354 -5.82 -16.55 -10.65
C THR A 354 -5.42 -15.10 -10.95
N GLN A 355 -6.36 -14.16 -10.90
CA GLN A 355 -6.08 -12.74 -11.15
C GLN A 355 -5.14 -12.13 -10.09
N TRP A 356 -5.23 -12.61 -8.85
CA TRP A 356 -4.46 -12.13 -7.71
C TRP A 356 -3.33 -13.08 -7.30
N ALA A 357 -2.95 -14.04 -8.15
CA ALA A 357 -1.92 -15.02 -7.84
C ALA A 357 -0.55 -14.37 -7.58
N HIS A 358 -0.18 -13.37 -8.40
CA HIS A 358 1.01 -12.53 -8.18
C HIS A 358 0.99 -11.75 -6.84
N MET A 359 -0.19 -11.59 -6.26
CA MET A 359 -0.41 -11.01 -4.94
C MET A 359 -0.78 -12.08 -3.93
N LEU A 360 -0.40 -13.35 -4.13
CA LEU A 360 -0.59 -14.46 -3.19
C LEU A 360 -2.06 -14.60 -2.71
N GLY A 361 -3.02 -14.28 -3.57
CA GLY A 361 -4.46 -14.33 -3.28
C GLY A 361 -5.03 -13.05 -2.66
N PHE A 362 -4.21 -12.11 -2.18
CA PHE A 362 -4.70 -10.86 -1.60
C PHE A 362 -5.25 -9.91 -2.67
N ARG A 363 -6.56 -9.67 -2.60
CA ARG A 363 -7.30 -8.76 -3.49
C ARG A 363 -7.68 -7.41 -2.89
N GLY A 364 -7.26 -7.15 -1.65
CA GLY A 364 -7.64 -5.96 -0.90
C GLY A 364 -6.83 -4.70 -1.27
N HIS A 365 -7.32 -3.55 -0.82
CA HIS A 365 -6.52 -2.33 -0.83
C HIS A 365 -5.44 -2.37 0.25
N PHE A 366 -4.22 -2.01 -0.14
CA PHE A 366 -3.07 -1.97 0.77
C PHE A 366 -3.18 -0.89 1.82
N SER A 367 -3.74 0.26 1.49
CA SER A 367 -3.97 1.34 2.45
C SER A 367 -5.41 1.81 2.30
N THR A 368 -6.12 1.92 3.42
CA THR A 368 -7.48 2.46 3.47
C THR A 368 -7.70 3.23 4.75
N LYS A 369 -8.54 4.27 4.71
CA LYS A 369 -8.99 4.98 5.91
C LYS A 369 -10.50 5.18 5.91
N SER A 370 -11.08 5.43 7.07
CA SER A 370 -12.46 5.91 7.16
C SER A 370 -12.59 7.28 6.49
N ARG A 371 -13.78 7.58 5.96
CA ARG A 371 -14.03 8.80 5.17
C ARG A 371 -13.62 10.08 5.93
N ARG A 372 -13.98 10.17 7.21
CA ARG A 372 -13.69 11.32 8.09
C ARG A 372 -12.41 11.19 8.93
N TYR A 373 -11.53 10.22 8.65
CA TYR A 373 -10.30 10.09 9.43
C TYR A 373 -9.37 11.33 9.33
N SER A 374 -9.23 11.86 8.11
CA SER A 374 -8.36 12.99 7.75
C SER A 374 -8.67 13.48 6.31
N THR A 375 -7.79 14.32 5.74
CA THR A 375 -7.81 14.77 4.32
C THR A 375 -7.77 13.62 3.30
N THR A 376 -7.75 13.89 1.99
CA THR A 376 -7.77 12.84 0.94
C THR A 376 -6.56 12.92 0.01
N LEU A 377 -6.19 11.79 -0.62
CA LEU A 377 -5.15 11.80 -1.68
C LEU A 377 -5.53 12.72 -2.84
N GLY A 378 -6.84 12.93 -3.08
CA GLY A 378 -7.33 13.87 -4.09
C GLY A 378 -7.06 15.31 -3.68
N ALA A 379 -7.40 15.69 -2.45
CA ALA A 379 -7.13 17.02 -1.90
C ALA A 379 -5.62 17.35 -1.87
N LEU A 380 -4.77 16.38 -1.50
CA LEU A 380 -3.31 16.54 -1.55
C LEU A 380 -2.75 16.72 -2.96
N ARG A 381 -3.42 16.15 -3.97
CA ARG A 381 -3.06 16.34 -5.39
C ARG A 381 -3.53 17.70 -5.88
N ALA A 382 -4.80 18.05 -5.62
CA ALA A 382 -5.37 19.34 -5.97
C ALA A 382 -4.56 20.50 -5.36
N ALA A 383 -4.16 20.43 -4.09
CA ALA A 383 -3.34 21.46 -3.47
C ALA A 383 -1.97 21.65 -4.14
N ARG A 384 -1.37 20.59 -4.70
CA ARG A 384 -0.14 20.70 -5.48
C ARG A 384 -0.38 21.23 -6.88
N GLU A 385 -1.48 20.82 -7.51
CA GLU A 385 -1.90 21.32 -8.82
C GLU A 385 -2.17 22.83 -8.76
N GLU A 386 -2.84 23.30 -7.69
CA GLU A 386 -3.08 24.73 -7.46
C GLU A 386 -1.78 25.49 -7.23
N HIS A 387 -0.90 25.02 -6.35
CA HIS A 387 0.40 25.65 -6.13
C HIS A 387 1.24 25.77 -7.42
N MET A 388 1.19 24.74 -8.28
CA MET A 388 1.84 24.78 -9.59
C MET A 388 1.16 25.79 -10.53
N ARG A 389 -0.18 25.85 -10.55
CA ARG A 389 -0.94 26.82 -11.34
C ARG A 389 -0.60 28.25 -10.94
N GLU A 390 -0.61 28.57 -9.64
CA GLU A 390 -0.21 29.87 -9.10
C GLU A 390 1.21 30.24 -9.54
N THR A 391 2.13 29.28 -9.50
CA THR A 391 3.52 29.48 -9.97
C THR A 391 3.58 29.74 -11.48
N GLU A 392 2.80 29.03 -12.28
CA GLU A 392 2.74 29.24 -13.74
C GLU A 392 2.14 30.60 -14.10
N ILE A 393 1.13 31.06 -13.35
CA ILE A 393 0.55 32.40 -13.49
C ILE A 393 1.59 33.46 -13.12
N ALA A 394 2.19 33.36 -11.93
CA ALA A 394 3.16 34.33 -11.43
C ALA A 394 4.42 34.44 -12.31
N THR A 395 4.79 33.36 -13.02
CA THR A 395 5.92 33.35 -13.96
C THR A 395 5.55 33.69 -15.40
N GLY A 396 4.28 34.02 -15.67
CA GLY A 396 3.76 34.36 -16.99
C GLY A 396 3.69 33.18 -17.98
N ARG A 397 3.88 31.94 -17.51
CA ARG A 397 3.77 30.72 -18.32
C ARG A 397 2.33 30.33 -18.60
N LEU A 398 1.42 30.74 -17.72
CA LEU A 398 -0.02 30.66 -17.89
C LEU A 398 -0.59 32.07 -17.68
N PRO A 399 -0.70 32.89 -18.74
CA PRO A 399 -1.05 34.31 -18.62
C PRO A 399 -2.56 34.47 -18.38
N LEU A 400 -3.02 34.01 -17.21
CA LEU A 400 -4.37 34.21 -16.70
C LEU A 400 -4.32 35.29 -15.62
N PHE A 401 -5.29 36.20 -15.63
CA PHE A 401 -5.45 37.25 -14.63
C PHE A 401 -6.44 36.82 -13.54
N GLU A 402 -6.39 37.44 -12.36
CA GLU A 402 -7.31 37.14 -11.24
C GLU A 402 -8.79 37.35 -11.62
N GLU A 403 -9.05 38.22 -12.59
CA GLU A 403 -10.37 38.56 -13.10
C GLU A 403 -10.93 37.51 -14.09
N ASP A 404 -10.07 36.64 -14.62
CA ASP A 404 -10.46 35.67 -15.64
C ASP A 404 -11.31 34.55 -15.02
N THR A 405 -12.56 34.41 -15.48
CA THR A 405 -13.35 33.22 -15.19
C THR A 405 -13.06 32.18 -16.27
N VAL A 406 -12.31 31.12 -15.95
CA VAL A 406 -11.73 30.24 -16.98
C VAL A 406 -12.48 28.90 -17.14
N LEU A 407 -12.99 28.64 -18.33
CA LEU A 407 -13.43 27.31 -18.78
C LEU A 407 -12.25 26.51 -19.36
N VAL A 408 -11.91 25.38 -18.73
CA VAL A 408 -10.84 24.48 -19.21
C VAL A 408 -11.43 23.32 -20.00
N VAL A 409 -11.09 23.22 -21.29
CA VAL A 409 -11.47 22.11 -22.16
C VAL A 409 -10.23 21.29 -22.48
N ALA A 410 -10.21 20.03 -22.05
CA ALA A 410 -9.08 19.13 -22.23
C ALA A 410 -9.48 17.85 -22.98
N HIS A 411 -8.66 17.45 -23.95
CA HIS A 411 -8.80 16.20 -24.68
C HIS A 411 -7.46 15.46 -24.68
N TRP A 412 -7.44 14.29 -24.03
CA TRP A 412 -6.24 13.45 -23.86
C TRP A 412 -6.51 12.02 -24.28
N GLN A 413 -5.58 11.43 -25.02
CA GLN A 413 -5.58 10.04 -25.44
C GLN A 413 -4.31 9.35 -24.94
N TYR A 414 -4.46 8.11 -24.45
CA TYR A 414 -3.32 7.28 -24.09
C TYR A 414 -2.52 6.92 -25.35
N ALA A 415 -1.23 7.21 -25.34
CA ALA A 415 -0.33 7.00 -26.47
C ALA A 415 0.81 6.02 -26.17
N GLY A 416 0.81 5.40 -24.99
CA GLY A 416 1.81 4.44 -24.57
C GLY A 416 2.40 4.75 -23.19
N GLN A 417 3.47 4.05 -22.86
CA GLN A 417 4.13 4.13 -21.57
C GLN A 417 5.61 3.75 -21.70
N GLY A 418 6.45 4.33 -20.85
CA GLY A 418 7.82 3.90 -20.67
C GLY A 418 8.84 4.72 -21.44
N LEU A 419 10.11 4.37 -21.25
CA LEU A 419 11.25 4.96 -21.93
C LEU A 419 12.06 3.81 -22.54
N SER A 420 12.65 4.04 -23.72
CA SER A 420 13.65 3.12 -24.26
C SER A 420 14.86 3.02 -23.31
N LEU A 421 15.65 1.96 -23.41
CA LEU A 421 16.82 1.77 -22.53
C LEU A 421 17.77 2.97 -22.56
N GLY A 422 18.01 3.52 -23.76
CA GLY A 422 18.85 4.71 -23.92
C GLY A 422 18.25 5.99 -23.34
N GLU A 423 16.92 6.13 -23.35
CA GLU A 423 16.22 7.24 -22.70
C GLU A 423 16.20 7.09 -21.19
N GLN A 424 16.11 5.87 -20.66
CA GLN A 424 16.19 5.61 -19.22
C GLN A 424 17.55 6.04 -18.65
N MET A 425 18.65 5.76 -19.35
CA MET A 425 19.98 6.21 -18.94
C MET A 425 20.07 7.74 -18.86
N LEU A 426 19.56 8.44 -19.88
CA LEU A 426 19.52 9.91 -19.91
C LEU A 426 18.60 10.46 -18.81
N ALA A 427 17.42 9.87 -18.62
CA ALA A 427 16.48 10.29 -17.58
C ALA A 427 17.09 10.14 -16.18
N SER A 428 17.80 9.05 -15.91
CA SER A 428 18.55 8.84 -14.67
C SER A 428 19.56 9.95 -14.41
N ALA A 429 20.36 10.33 -15.42
CA ALA A 429 21.30 11.43 -15.31
C ALA A 429 20.61 12.79 -15.08
N LEU A 430 19.53 13.08 -15.82
CA LEU A 430 18.79 14.34 -15.72
C LEU A 430 18.05 14.54 -14.39
N THR A 431 17.67 13.45 -13.73
CA THR A 431 16.83 13.47 -12.51
C THR A 431 17.59 13.05 -11.26
N GLY A 432 18.88 12.70 -11.36
CA GLY A 432 19.67 12.19 -10.25
C GLY A 432 19.15 10.86 -9.70
N THR A 433 18.39 10.09 -10.49
CA THR A 433 17.84 8.80 -10.07
C THR A 433 18.72 7.64 -10.53
N PRO A 434 18.99 6.62 -9.70
CA PRO A 434 19.82 5.49 -10.09
C PRO A 434 19.24 4.75 -11.30
N PHE A 435 20.07 4.56 -12.32
CA PHE A 435 19.77 3.69 -13.45
C PHE A 435 19.89 2.23 -13.00
N ILE A 436 18.79 1.47 -13.10
CA ILE A 436 18.81 0.03 -12.87
C ILE A 436 18.71 -0.63 -14.24
N ASN A 437 19.79 -1.27 -14.67
CA ASN A 437 19.79 -2.02 -15.90
C ASN A 437 18.98 -3.32 -15.68
N PRO A 438 17.83 -3.51 -16.35
CA PRO A 438 17.03 -4.72 -16.20
C PRO A 438 17.82 -5.99 -16.58
N ALA A 439 18.80 -5.90 -17.47
CA ALA A 439 19.65 -7.03 -17.86
C ALA A 439 20.78 -7.35 -16.85
N ARG A 440 21.04 -6.48 -15.85
CA ARG A 440 22.02 -6.75 -14.78
C ARG A 440 21.40 -7.05 -13.43
N SER A 441 20.12 -6.73 -13.20
CA SER A 441 19.43 -7.18 -11.98
C SER A 441 19.23 -8.70 -11.94
N GLU A 442 19.37 -9.38 -13.09
CA GLU A 442 19.39 -10.85 -13.19
C GLU A 442 20.72 -11.47 -12.75
N ALA A 443 21.82 -10.69 -12.67
CA ALA A 443 23.17 -11.20 -12.41
C ALA A 443 23.74 -10.83 -11.02
N SER A 444 23.01 -10.05 -10.20
CA SER A 444 23.49 -9.61 -8.88
C SER A 444 22.91 -10.41 -7.71
N HIS A 445 22.56 -11.69 -7.95
CA HIS A 445 22.17 -12.66 -6.94
C HIS A 445 23.03 -13.93 -7.01
N GLU A 446 24.34 -13.76 -7.22
CA GLU A 446 25.36 -14.76 -6.84
C GLU A 446 25.97 -14.38 -5.49
#